data_AF-A0A931S5I3-F1
#
_entry.id   AF-A0A931S5I3-F1
#
_cell.length_a   1.000
_cell.length_b   1.000
_cell.length_c   1.000
_cell.angle_alpha   90.00
_cell.angle_beta   90.00
_cell.angle_gamma   90.00
#
_symmetry.space_group_name_H-M   'P 1'
#
loop_
_entity.id
_entity.type
_entity.pdbx_description
1 polymer ?
#
loop_
_entity_poly.entity_id
_entity_poly.type
_entity_poly.pdbx_seq_one_letter_code
_entity_poly.pdbx_strand_id
1 'polypeptide(L)'
;MECKDAKERLVAHLSGELRLREEKKLVAHLASCSACSEDKEALGRIWKELGNLPEAMPPAELRVATTGRIEAMLREEQPSELSAKLESGRWPLKPLGAIFGAVAMAFVSLWVLRGVTPMERLSAELVFLCAALWTGVLGLTFLFATGAVPSLNPTWRGPARIALTGFAFAMVGIVLCPKMSLIEWWESVAPGEFLLRFGPSISHAAFGALYAFLPFFLAVLLFARKLGGDFFSQLLAAGILYLVLLFPGILLQALPLSYFV
;
A
#
# COMPACT_ATOMS: atom_id res chain seq x y z
N MET A 1 -29.97 -13.71 21.73
CA MET A 1 -30.64 -12.49 21.20
C MET A 1 -32.04 -12.52 21.75
N GLU A 2 -32.53 -11.39 22.23
CA GLU A 2 -33.87 -11.28 22.78
C GLU A 2 -34.90 -11.10 21.65
N CYS A 3 -36.16 -11.45 21.89
CA CYS A 3 -37.21 -11.33 20.87
C CYS A 3 -37.40 -9.88 20.40
N LYS A 4 -37.19 -8.90 21.30
CA LYS A 4 -37.26 -7.47 20.96
C LYS A 4 -36.22 -7.11 19.90
N ASP A 5 -34.96 -7.46 20.13
CA ASP A 5 -33.87 -7.23 19.18
C ASP A 5 -34.11 -7.95 17.84
N ALA A 6 -34.69 -9.16 17.90
CA ALA A 6 -35.02 -9.94 16.72
C ALA A 6 -36.05 -9.21 15.85
N LYS A 7 -37.14 -8.73 16.46
CA LYS A 7 -38.21 -7.99 15.79
C LYS A 7 -37.72 -6.70 15.14
N GLU A 8 -36.90 -5.92 15.83
CA GLU A 8 -36.30 -4.69 15.28
C GLU A 8 -35.43 -4.96 14.04
N ARG A 9 -34.86 -6.16 13.93
CA ARG A 9 -33.97 -6.56 12.82
C ARG A 9 -34.67 -7.27 11.67
N LEU A 10 -35.96 -7.60 11.80
CA LEU A 10 -36.71 -8.29 10.73
C LEU A 10 -36.80 -7.45 9.46
N VAL A 11 -37.04 -6.14 9.57
CA VAL A 11 -37.15 -5.25 8.40
C VAL A 11 -35.83 -5.16 7.64
N ALA A 12 -34.72 -4.93 8.36
CA ALA A 12 -33.40 -4.86 7.74
C ALA A 12 -32.92 -6.21 7.16
N HIS A 13 -33.47 -7.34 7.65
CA HIS A 13 -33.26 -8.64 7.03
C HIS A 13 -34.05 -8.79 5.72
N LEU A 14 -35.30 -8.30 5.67
CA LEU A 14 -36.13 -8.32 4.46
C LEU A 14 -35.62 -7.35 3.37
N SER A 15 -35.01 -6.23 3.74
CA SER A 15 -34.37 -5.29 2.81
C SER A 15 -32.97 -5.73 2.34
N GLY A 16 -32.37 -6.76 2.96
CA GLY A 16 -31.01 -7.22 2.65
C GLY A 16 -29.90 -6.32 3.19
N GLU A 17 -30.19 -5.44 4.15
CA GLU A 17 -29.24 -4.47 4.72
C GLU A 17 -28.51 -5.00 5.96
N LEU A 18 -28.87 -6.19 6.45
CA LEU A 18 -28.23 -6.79 7.62
C LEU A 18 -26.79 -7.24 7.33
N ARG A 19 -25.87 -7.00 8.27
CA ARG A 19 -24.50 -7.52 8.17
C ARG A 19 -24.50 -9.04 8.39
N LEU A 20 -23.61 -9.76 7.69
CA LEU A 20 -23.47 -11.23 7.77
C LEU A 20 -23.44 -11.81 9.19
N ARG A 21 -22.77 -11.13 10.14
CA ARG A 21 -22.68 -11.58 11.54
C ARG A 21 -24.02 -11.46 12.27
N GLU A 22 -24.78 -10.42 11.98
CA GLU A 22 -26.09 -10.17 12.59
C GLU A 22 -27.14 -11.08 11.97
N GLU A 23 -27.01 -11.36 10.68
CA GLU A 23 -27.93 -12.23 9.95
C GLU A 23 -27.86 -13.65 10.51
N LYS A 24 -26.65 -14.17 10.73
CA LYS A 24 -26.46 -15.48 11.40
C LYS A 24 -27.12 -15.55 12.77
N LYS A 25 -27.04 -14.48 13.56
CA LYS A 25 -27.68 -14.43 14.89
C LYS A 25 -29.20 -14.39 14.79
N LEU A 26 -29.74 -13.64 13.83
CA LEU A 26 -31.18 -13.55 13.58
C LEU A 26 -31.73 -14.89 13.10
N VAL A 27 -31.09 -15.52 12.11
CA VAL A 27 -31.48 -16.85 11.59
C VAL A 27 -31.46 -17.91 12.70
N ALA A 28 -30.41 -17.92 13.53
CA ALA A 28 -30.33 -18.83 14.67
C ALA A 28 -31.50 -18.62 15.67
N HIS A 29 -31.87 -17.37 15.95
CA HIS A 29 -33.00 -17.07 16.82
C HIS A 29 -34.34 -17.49 16.21
N LEU A 30 -34.57 -17.20 14.93
CA LEU A 30 -35.79 -17.58 14.21
C LEU A 30 -35.99 -19.10 14.17
N ALA A 31 -34.91 -19.87 14.08
CA ALA A 31 -34.98 -21.34 14.16
C ALA A 31 -35.41 -21.85 15.55
N SER A 32 -35.25 -21.04 16.61
CA SER A 32 -35.54 -21.41 17.99
C SER A 32 -36.81 -20.78 18.56
N CYS A 33 -37.37 -19.75 17.91
CA CYS A 33 -38.51 -18.99 18.40
C CYS A 33 -39.62 -18.92 17.35
N SER A 34 -40.68 -19.70 17.53
CA SER A 34 -41.82 -19.78 16.59
C SER A 34 -42.51 -18.43 16.41
N ALA A 35 -42.74 -17.67 17.48
CA ALA A 35 -43.39 -16.36 17.41
C ALA A 35 -42.64 -15.36 16.49
N CYS A 36 -41.31 -15.29 16.60
CA CYS A 36 -40.50 -14.44 15.73
C CYS A 36 -40.46 -14.96 14.28
N SER A 37 -40.57 -16.28 14.06
CA SER A 37 -40.67 -16.86 12.72
C SER A 37 -42.00 -16.52 12.05
N GLU A 38 -43.11 -16.62 12.78
CA GLU A 38 -44.44 -16.22 12.30
C GLU A 38 -44.49 -14.73 11.96
N ASP A 39 -43.92 -13.87 12.82
CA ASP A 39 -43.78 -12.44 12.56
C ASP A 39 -42.99 -12.17 11.27
N LYS A 40 -41.88 -12.89 11.05
CA LYS A 40 -41.08 -12.79 9.83
C LYS A 40 -41.90 -13.15 8.60
N GLU A 41 -42.66 -14.25 8.65
CA GLU A 41 -43.49 -14.69 7.53
C GLU A 41 -44.60 -13.69 7.22
N ALA A 42 -45.26 -13.15 8.26
CA ALA A 42 -46.27 -12.12 8.12
C ALA A 42 -45.72 -10.85 7.48
N LEU A 43 -44.58 -10.33 7.96
CA LEU A 43 -43.89 -9.19 7.37
C LEU A 43 -43.41 -9.50 5.95
N GLY A 44 -42.93 -10.72 5.69
CA GLY A 44 -42.49 -11.14 4.36
C GLY A 44 -43.62 -11.13 3.33
N ARG A 45 -44.86 -11.49 3.72
CA ARG A 45 -46.05 -11.37 2.85
C ARG A 45 -46.32 -9.90 2.50
N ILE A 46 -46.36 -9.02 3.50
CA ILE A 46 -46.57 -7.58 3.30
C ILE A 46 -45.47 -7.00 2.40
N TRP A 47 -44.21 -7.35 2.65
CA TRP A 47 -43.07 -6.90 1.86
C TRP A 47 -43.16 -7.36 0.40
N LYS A 48 -43.62 -8.59 0.15
CA LYS A 48 -43.84 -9.11 -1.20
C LYS A 48 -45.00 -8.42 -1.90
N GLU A 49 -46.08 -8.09 -1.20
CA GLU A 49 -47.19 -7.31 -1.74
C GLU A 49 -46.76 -5.89 -2.11
N LEU A 50 -45.97 -5.24 -1.25
CA LEU A 50 -45.37 -3.93 -1.55
C LEU A 50 -44.42 -4.00 -2.75
N GLY A 51 -43.66 -5.07 -2.90
CA GLY A 51 -42.79 -5.30 -4.06
C GLY A 51 -43.53 -5.56 -5.37
N ASN A 52 -44.83 -5.88 -5.32
CA ASN A 52 -45.68 -6.07 -6.49
C ASN A 52 -46.43 -4.79 -6.89
N LEU A 53 -46.22 -3.67 -6.18
CA LEU A 53 -46.79 -2.40 -6.60
C LEU A 53 -46.29 -2.05 -8.00
N PRO A 54 -47.17 -1.55 -8.89
CA PRO A 54 -46.75 -1.14 -10.23
C PRO A 54 -45.64 -0.11 -10.10
N GLU A 55 -44.57 -0.30 -10.85
CA GLU A 55 -43.45 0.63 -10.86
C GLU A 55 -43.98 2.01 -11.27
N ALA A 56 -43.84 2.99 -10.37
CA ALA A 56 -44.28 4.34 -10.63
C ALA A 56 -43.43 4.91 -11.76
N MET A 57 -43.97 4.94 -12.99
CA MET A 57 -43.30 5.59 -14.10
C MET A 57 -43.22 7.10 -13.81
N PRO A 58 -42.01 7.67 -13.60
CA PRO A 58 -41.90 9.11 -13.43
C PRO A 58 -42.40 9.82 -14.70
N PRO A 59 -43.01 11.01 -14.57
CA PRO A 59 -43.40 11.84 -15.71
C PRO A 59 -42.24 11.98 -16.71
N ALA A 60 -42.56 11.95 -18.00
CA ALA A 60 -41.55 12.01 -19.07
C ALA A 60 -40.63 13.23 -18.93
N GLU A 61 -41.17 14.37 -18.48
CA GLU A 61 -40.44 15.61 -18.23
C GLU A 61 -39.34 15.46 -17.18
N LEU A 62 -39.64 14.79 -16.06
CA LEU A 62 -38.67 14.54 -14.98
C LEU A 62 -37.55 13.59 -15.42
N ARG A 63 -37.89 12.58 -16.23
CA ARG A 63 -36.87 11.69 -16.81
C ARG A 63 -35.90 12.48 -17.67
N VAL A 64 -36.42 13.26 -18.63
CA VAL A 64 -35.59 14.07 -19.55
C VAL A 64 -34.72 15.05 -18.78
N ALA A 65 -35.27 15.77 -17.80
CA ALA A 65 -34.53 16.69 -16.96
C ALA A 65 -33.41 16.02 -16.16
N THR A 66 -33.67 14.84 -15.60
CA THR A 66 -32.70 14.09 -14.80
C THR A 66 -31.58 13.51 -15.66
N THR A 67 -31.90 12.87 -16.79
CA THR A 67 -30.88 12.37 -17.73
C THR A 67 -30.04 13.51 -18.29
N GLY A 68 -30.65 14.65 -18.65
CA GLY A 68 -29.91 15.80 -19.13
C GLY A 68 -28.93 16.35 -18.08
N ARG A 69 -29.32 16.35 -16.80
CA ARG A 69 -28.43 16.78 -15.70
C ARG A 69 -27.30 15.79 -15.44
N ILE A 70 -27.57 14.49 -15.48
CA ILE A 70 -26.55 13.44 -15.36
C ILE A 70 -25.56 13.53 -16.52
N GLU A 71 -26.04 13.67 -17.75
CA GLU A 71 -25.20 13.84 -18.93
C GLU A 71 -24.35 15.11 -18.88
N ALA A 72 -24.91 16.22 -18.37
CA ALA A 72 -24.15 17.44 -18.16
C ALA A 72 -23.03 17.25 -17.12
N MET A 73 -23.31 16.60 -15.99
CA MET A 73 -22.30 16.29 -14.98
C MET A 73 -21.22 15.35 -15.52
N LEU A 74 -21.61 14.31 -16.26
CA LEU A 74 -20.65 13.39 -16.89
C LEU A 74 -19.81 14.10 -17.96
N ARG A 75 -20.35 15.10 -18.64
CA ARG A 75 -19.61 15.91 -19.63
C ARG A 75 -18.66 16.91 -18.97
N GLU A 76 -19.02 17.45 -17.81
CA GLU A 76 -18.13 18.28 -16.97
C GLU A 76 -17.01 17.46 -16.33
N GLU A 77 -17.30 16.23 -15.89
CA GLU A 77 -16.32 15.29 -15.36
C GLU A 77 -15.45 14.66 -16.44
N GLN A 78 -15.93 14.58 -17.69
CA GLN A 78 -15.10 14.15 -18.80
C GLN A 78 -13.95 15.16 -18.94
N PRO A 79 -12.71 14.75 -18.64
CA PRO A 79 -11.57 15.63 -18.77
C PRO A 79 -11.56 16.09 -20.22
N SER A 80 -11.63 17.41 -20.43
CA SER A 80 -11.59 18.02 -21.77
C SER A 80 -10.63 17.23 -22.66
N GLU A 81 -10.98 16.96 -23.92
CA GLU A 81 -10.10 16.21 -24.83
C GLU A 81 -8.69 16.80 -24.90
N LEU A 82 -8.58 18.10 -24.59
CA LEU A 82 -7.34 18.85 -24.42
C LEU A 82 -6.52 18.38 -23.19
N SER A 83 -7.15 18.18 -22.04
CA SER A 83 -6.51 17.53 -20.87
C SER A 83 -6.19 16.06 -21.11
N ALA A 84 -7.06 15.30 -21.80
CA ALA A 84 -6.78 13.91 -22.15
C ALA A 84 -5.56 13.79 -23.10
N LYS A 85 -5.41 14.72 -24.06
CA LYS A 85 -4.21 14.83 -24.92
C LYS A 85 -2.97 15.33 -24.17
N LEU A 86 -3.11 16.27 -23.24
CA LEU A 86 -1.98 16.71 -22.41
C LEU A 86 -1.49 15.63 -21.46
N GLU A 87 -2.40 14.79 -20.96
CA GLU A 87 -2.02 13.64 -20.14
C GLU A 87 -1.38 12.53 -20.96
N SER A 88 -1.95 12.14 -22.11
CA SER A 88 -1.37 11.08 -22.95
C SER A 88 0.04 11.41 -23.48
N GLY A 89 0.38 12.70 -23.64
CA GLY A 89 1.74 13.14 -24.02
C GLY A 89 2.77 13.21 -22.88
N ARG A 90 2.37 13.09 -21.61
CA ARG A 90 3.27 13.25 -20.43
C ARG A 90 3.39 12.00 -19.56
N TRP A 91 2.93 10.84 -20.04
CA TRP A 91 2.80 9.61 -19.26
C TRP A 91 4.09 9.01 -18.69
N PRO A 92 5.31 9.15 -19.23
CA PRO A 92 6.50 8.61 -18.55
C PRO A 92 7.12 9.54 -17.50
N LEU A 93 6.78 10.84 -17.48
CA LEU A 93 7.56 11.83 -16.71
C LEU A 93 7.00 12.16 -15.32
N LYS A 94 5.72 11.87 -15.04
CA LYS A 94 5.16 12.08 -13.70
C LYS A 94 5.85 11.26 -12.58
N PRO A 95 6.18 9.96 -12.76
CA PRO A 95 6.94 9.23 -11.74
C PRO A 95 8.39 9.73 -11.65
N LEU A 96 8.97 10.23 -12.75
CA LEU A 96 10.33 10.78 -12.77
C LEU A 96 10.48 11.98 -11.82
N GLY A 97 9.47 12.84 -11.68
CA GLY A 97 9.50 13.95 -10.71
C GLY A 97 9.59 13.47 -9.26
N ALA A 98 8.83 12.44 -8.89
CA ALA A 98 8.88 11.85 -7.55
C ALA A 98 10.23 11.13 -7.30
N ILE A 99 10.75 10.43 -8.31
CA ILE A 99 12.05 9.78 -8.27
C ILE A 99 13.17 10.82 -8.10
N PHE A 100 13.19 11.89 -8.90
CA PHE A 100 14.18 12.97 -8.79
C PHE A 100 14.09 13.67 -7.43
N GLY A 101 12.88 13.94 -6.93
CA GLY A 101 12.68 14.51 -5.61
C GLY A 101 13.23 13.63 -4.50
N ALA A 102 12.98 12.32 -4.55
CA ALA A 102 13.53 11.34 -3.60
C ALA A 102 15.06 11.26 -3.64
N VAL A 103 15.65 11.19 -4.85
CA VAL A 103 17.10 11.18 -5.04
C VAL A 103 17.73 12.46 -4.51
N ALA A 104 17.18 13.62 -4.88
CA ALA A 104 17.68 14.91 -4.41
C ALA A 104 17.60 15.04 -2.89
N MET A 105 16.48 14.63 -2.28
CA MET A 105 16.30 14.63 -0.82
C MET A 105 17.35 13.76 -0.13
N ALA A 106 17.64 12.58 -0.69
CA ALA A 106 18.66 11.70 -0.14
C ALA A 106 20.06 12.29 -0.25
N PHE A 107 20.43 12.87 -1.40
CA PHE A 107 21.70 13.57 -1.57
C PHE A 107 21.86 14.73 -0.58
N VAL A 108 20.83 15.56 -0.42
CA VAL A 108 20.83 16.67 0.55
C VAL A 108 21.03 16.14 1.96
N SER A 109 20.40 15.01 2.31
CA SER A 109 20.47 14.45 3.65
C SER A 109 21.84 13.83 3.96
N LEU A 110 22.45 13.16 2.97
CA LEU A 110 23.84 12.73 3.06
C LEU A 110 24.81 13.90 3.21
N TRP A 111 24.56 14.98 2.48
CA TRP A 111 25.36 16.21 2.56
C TRP A 111 25.26 16.88 3.93
N VAL A 112 24.05 16.95 4.50
CA VAL A 112 23.83 17.46 5.86
C VAL A 112 24.50 16.55 6.90
N LEU A 113 24.36 15.21 6.80
CA LEU A 113 25.01 14.28 7.72
C LEU A 113 26.53 14.46 7.72
N ARG A 114 27.13 14.62 6.54
CA ARG A 114 28.56 14.89 6.39
C ARG A 114 28.98 16.16 7.14
N GLY A 115 28.16 17.22 7.08
CA GLY A 115 28.47 18.50 7.73
C GLY A 115 28.34 18.48 9.25
N VAL A 116 27.49 17.61 9.80
CA VAL A 116 27.16 17.59 11.24
C VAL A 116 28.00 16.58 12.02
N THR A 117 28.39 15.45 11.41
CA THR A 117 29.11 14.39 12.10
C THR A 117 30.39 13.98 11.37
N PRO A 118 31.56 14.00 12.03
CA PRO A 118 32.78 13.43 11.45
C PRO A 118 32.59 11.91 11.31
N MET A 119 32.36 11.46 10.08
CA MET A 119 31.99 10.08 9.75
C MET A 119 33.03 9.04 10.20
N GLU A 120 34.27 9.48 10.40
CA GLU A 120 35.39 8.66 10.91
C GLU A 120 35.15 8.06 12.31
N ARG A 121 34.19 8.60 13.08
CA ARG A 121 33.89 8.13 14.44
C ARG A 121 32.68 7.20 14.53
N LEU A 122 31.94 7.00 13.44
CA LEU A 122 30.75 6.17 13.45
C LEU A 122 31.12 4.70 13.26
N SER A 123 30.66 3.83 14.17
CA SER A 123 30.78 2.39 13.98
C SER A 123 29.90 1.94 12.79
N ALA A 124 30.29 0.86 12.12
CA ALA A 124 29.51 0.29 11.02
C ALA A 124 28.05 -0.01 11.42
N GLU A 125 27.84 -0.41 12.68
CA GLU A 125 26.52 -0.66 13.27
C GLU A 125 25.65 0.60 13.30
N LEU A 126 26.22 1.74 13.73
CA LEU A 126 25.54 3.03 13.76
C LEU A 126 25.20 3.51 12.36
N VAL A 127 26.09 3.33 11.39
CA VAL A 127 25.83 3.66 9.98
C VAL A 127 24.67 2.83 9.44
N PHE A 128 24.64 1.53 9.75
CA PHE A 128 23.56 0.63 9.34
C PHE A 128 22.23 1.02 9.97
N LEU A 129 22.23 1.34 11.28
CA LEU A 129 21.05 1.80 12.00
C LEU A 129 20.52 3.13 11.45
N CYS A 130 21.39 4.09 11.18
CA CYS A 130 21.03 5.37 10.57
C CYS A 130 20.43 5.17 9.17
N ALA A 131 21.01 4.30 8.35
CA ALA A 131 20.47 3.97 7.03
C ALA A 131 19.09 3.30 7.11
N ALA A 132 18.89 2.38 8.06
CA ALA A 132 17.59 1.77 8.30
C ALA A 132 16.56 2.82 8.73
N LEU A 133 16.84 3.60 9.77
CA LEU A 133 15.95 4.67 10.26
C LEU A 133 15.59 5.66 9.14
N TRP A 134 16.58 6.05 8.33
CA TRP A 134 16.38 6.94 7.19
C TRP A 134 15.42 6.36 6.15
N THR A 135 15.59 5.08 5.82
CA THR A 135 14.68 4.34 4.92
C THR A 135 13.26 4.33 5.48
N GLY A 136 13.10 4.09 6.79
CA GLY A 136 11.82 4.14 7.47
C GLY A 136 11.13 5.49 7.34
N VAL A 137 11.87 6.59 7.58
CA VAL A 137 11.36 7.97 7.45
C VAL A 137 10.95 8.28 6.00
N LEU A 138 11.76 7.92 5.01
CA LEU A 138 11.43 8.11 3.61
C LEU A 138 10.18 7.31 3.20
N GLY A 139 10.08 6.05 3.64
CA GLY A 139 8.91 5.20 3.42
C GLY A 139 7.64 5.78 4.04
N LEU A 140 7.73 6.29 5.28
CA LEU A 140 6.60 6.92 5.97
C LEU A 140 6.16 8.21 5.27
N THR A 141 7.12 9.04 4.87
CA THR A 141 6.86 10.30 4.16
C THR A 141 6.18 10.03 2.82
N PHE A 142 6.63 9.01 2.09
CA PHE A 142 6.01 8.58 0.84
C PHE A 142 4.58 8.05 1.06
N LEU A 143 4.35 7.25 2.10
CA LEU A 143 3.02 6.80 2.53
C LEU A 143 2.10 7.99 2.82
N PHE A 144 2.60 8.98 3.56
CA PHE A 144 1.83 10.14 3.94
C PHE A 144 1.51 11.02 2.72
N ALA A 145 2.49 11.27 1.86
CA ALA A 145 2.30 12.03 0.62
C ALA A 145 1.29 11.36 -0.33
N THR A 146 1.34 10.03 -0.46
CA THR A 146 0.40 9.27 -1.29
C THR A 146 -0.97 9.07 -0.64
N GLY A 147 -1.06 9.10 0.69
CA GLY A 147 -2.31 9.00 1.43
C GLY A 147 -3.06 10.33 1.62
N ALA A 148 -2.33 11.43 1.77
CA ALA A 148 -2.88 12.76 2.05
C ALA A 148 -3.41 13.48 0.80
N VAL A 149 -3.07 13.00 -0.40
CA VAL A 149 -3.57 13.55 -1.66
C VAL A 149 -4.64 12.59 -2.21
N PRO A 150 -5.94 12.91 -2.08
CA PRO A 150 -7.03 12.02 -2.50
C PRO A 150 -7.00 11.67 -3.99
N SER A 151 -6.35 12.51 -4.81
CA SER A 151 -6.18 12.31 -6.26
C SER A 151 -5.01 11.38 -6.63
N LEU A 152 -4.15 10.98 -5.69
CA LEU A 152 -3.12 9.98 -5.96
C LEU A 152 -3.78 8.60 -6.03
N ASN A 153 -3.58 7.97 -7.19
CA ASN A 153 -4.22 6.73 -7.63
C ASN A 153 -4.14 5.63 -6.54
N PRO A 154 -5.25 4.95 -6.18
CA PRO A 154 -5.28 3.90 -5.15
C PRO A 154 -4.25 2.78 -5.34
N THR A 155 -3.71 2.64 -6.56
CA THR A 155 -2.62 1.75 -6.94
C THR A 155 -1.34 1.92 -6.10
N TRP A 156 -1.01 3.13 -5.61
CA TRP A 156 0.23 3.36 -4.86
C TRP A 156 0.19 2.93 -3.39
N ARG A 157 -1.00 2.66 -2.84
CA ARG A 157 -1.16 2.23 -1.44
C ARG A 157 -0.57 0.83 -1.18
N GLY A 158 -0.59 -0.05 -2.19
CA GLY A 158 -0.02 -1.39 -2.11
C GLY A 158 1.50 -1.37 -1.93
N PRO A 159 2.26 -0.79 -2.89
CA PRO A 159 3.71 -0.61 -2.80
C PRO A 159 4.18 0.01 -1.49
N ALA A 160 3.47 1.04 -1.01
CA ALA A 160 3.84 1.77 0.18
C ALA A 160 3.73 0.90 1.47
N ARG A 161 2.70 0.05 1.56
CA ARG A 161 2.54 -0.95 2.64
C ARG A 161 3.60 -2.05 2.57
N ILE A 162 3.95 -2.48 1.36
CA ILE A 162 5.00 -3.46 1.13
C ILE A 162 6.35 -2.93 1.64
N ALA A 163 6.72 -1.69 1.28
CA ALA A 163 7.94 -1.04 1.75
C ALA A 163 7.98 -0.94 3.29
N LEU A 164 6.87 -0.53 3.92
CA LEU A 164 6.77 -0.44 5.38
C LEU A 164 6.93 -1.81 6.07
N THR A 165 6.38 -2.86 5.47
CA THR A 165 6.52 -4.23 5.97
C THR A 165 7.96 -4.72 5.84
N GLY A 166 8.62 -4.43 4.71
CA GLY A 166 10.04 -4.73 4.51
C GLY A 166 10.93 -4.03 5.55
N PHE A 167 10.66 -2.74 5.82
CA PHE A 167 11.34 -1.98 6.87
C PHE A 167 11.12 -2.58 8.28
N ALA A 168 9.89 -2.98 8.61
CA ALA A 168 9.61 -3.61 9.91
C ALA A 168 10.38 -4.93 10.09
N PHE A 169 10.44 -5.77 9.05
CA PHE A 169 11.25 -6.99 9.07
C PHE A 169 12.74 -6.69 9.23
N ALA A 170 13.25 -5.67 8.55
CA ALA A 170 14.63 -5.22 8.69
C ALA A 170 14.95 -4.83 10.13
N MET A 171 14.09 -4.02 10.76
CA MET A 171 14.25 -3.59 12.15
C MET A 171 14.19 -4.78 13.13
N VAL A 172 13.27 -5.72 12.93
CA VAL A 172 13.19 -6.94 13.75
C VAL A 172 14.47 -7.77 13.63
N GLY A 173 15.02 -7.90 12.42
CA GLY A 173 16.30 -8.60 12.19
C GLY A 173 17.46 -7.96 12.94
N ILE A 174 17.56 -6.62 12.92
CA ILE A 174 18.60 -5.86 13.65
C ILE A 174 18.45 -6.07 15.16
N VAL A 175 17.21 -6.01 15.69
CA VAL A 175 16.95 -6.14 17.13
C VAL A 175 17.18 -7.56 17.65
N LEU A 176 16.80 -8.59 16.87
CA LEU A 176 16.91 -9.98 17.29
C LEU A 176 18.33 -10.54 17.20
N CYS A 177 19.19 -9.97 16.35
CA CYS A 177 20.56 -10.43 16.15
C CYS A 177 21.60 -9.31 16.43
N PRO A 178 21.69 -8.80 17.67
CA PRO A 178 22.57 -7.67 17.99
C PRO A 178 24.07 -8.02 18.00
N LYS A 179 24.43 -9.31 18.04
CA LYS A 179 25.82 -9.80 18.19
C LYS A 179 26.45 -10.33 16.92
N MET A 180 25.66 -10.54 15.86
CA MET A 180 26.18 -11.00 14.58
C MET A 180 25.87 -9.89 13.62
N SER A 181 26.89 -9.14 13.19
CA SER A 181 26.63 -8.15 12.17
C SER A 181 26.09 -8.90 10.95
N LEU A 182 24.99 -8.43 10.39
CA LEU A 182 24.39 -9.02 9.18
C LEU A 182 25.42 -9.20 8.06
N ILE A 183 26.47 -8.37 8.10
CA ILE A 183 27.66 -8.43 7.25
C ILE A 183 28.52 -9.65 7.59
N GLU A 184 28.91 -9.89 8.84
CA GLU A 184 29.65 -11.10 9.23
C GLU A 184 28.89 -12.38 8.87
N TRP A 185 27.56 -12.39 9.05
CA TRP A 185 26.74 -13.50 8.58
C TRP A 185 26.85 -13.68 7.07
N TRP A 186 26.70 -12.59 6.31
CA TRP A 186 26.82 -12.61 4.86
C TRP A 186 28.19 -13.12 4.41
N GLU A 187 29.26 -12.65 5.04
CA GLU A 187 30.63 -13.07 4.78
C GLU A 187 30.86 -14.55 5.12
N SER A 188 30.10 -15.10 6.07
CA SER A 188 30.15 -16.52 6.44
C SER A 188 29.40 -17.47 5.50
N VAL A 189 28.50 -16.96 4.64
CA VAL A 189 27.77 -17.78 3.68
C VAL A 189 28.45 -17.80 2.32
N ALA A 190 28.37 -18.92 1.61
CA ALA A 190 29.11 -19.16 0.36
C ALA A 190 28.99 -18.03 -0.70
N PRO A 191 27.83 -17.38 -0.92
CA PRO A 191 27.74 -16.26 -1.85
C PRO A 191 28.55 -15.03 -1.40
N GLY A 192 28.55 -14.71 -0.11
CA GLY A 192 29.32 -13.58 0.43
C GLY A 192 30.81 -13.86 0.44
N GLU A 193 31.22 -15.08 0.81
CA GLU A 193 32.62 -15.53 0.71
C GLU A 193 33.14 -15.46 -0.73
N PHE A 194 32.31 -15.87 -1.70
CA PHE A 194 32.65 -15.76 -3.12
C PHE A 194 32.84 -14.30 -3.56
N LEU A 195 31.91 -13.41 -3.16
CA LEU A 195 31.95 -12.00 -3.55
C LEU A 195 33.07 -11.23 -2.84
N LEU A 196 33.46 -11.65 -1.64
CA LEU A 196 34.63 -11.10 -0.94
C LEU A 196 35.93 -11.25 -1.74
N ARG A 197 36.03 -12.26 -2.63
CA ARG A 197 37.19 -12.42 -3.53
C ARG A 197 37.37 -11.27 -4.51
N PHE A 198 36.30 -10.51 -4.78
CA PHE A 198 36.33 -9.31 -5.62
C PHE A 198 36.52 -8.02 -4.79
N GLY A 199 36.58 -8.13 -3.47
CA GLY A 199 36.78 -7.04 -2.53
C GLY A 199 35.58 -6.81 -1.60
N PRO A 200 35.82 -6.28 -0.38
CA PRO A 200 34.76 -6.04 0.61
C PRO A 200 33.64 -5.15 0.09
N SER A 201 33.99 -4.08 -0.62
CA SER A 201 33.01 -3.12 -1.16
C SER A 201 32.02 -3.75 -2.14
N ILE A 202 32.48 -4.67 -3.00
CA ILE A 202 31.61 -5.38 -3.94
C ILE A 202 30.71 -6.36 -3.18
N SER A 203 31.25 -7.07 -2.20
CA SER A 203 30.47 -7.99 -1.36
C SER A 203 29.38 -7.27 -0.57
N HIS A 204 29.71 -6.14 0.07
CA HIS A 204 28.78 -5.33 0.85
C HIS A 204 27.73 -4.64 -0.04
N ALA A 205 28.11 -4.16 -1.23
CA ALA A 205 27.18 -3.63 -2.22
C ALA A 205 26.16 -4.69 -2.66
N ALA A 206 26.64 -5.89 -2.99
CA ALA A 206 25.80 -7.00 -3.40
C ALA A 206 24.86 -7.44 -2.27
N PHE A 207 25.37 -7.48 -1.04
CA PHE A 207 24.56 -7.74 0.14
C PHE A 207 23.45 -6.70 0.30
N GLY A 208 23.77 -5.40 0.27
CA GLY A 208 22.79 -4.32 0.37
C GLY A 208 21.72 -4.39 -0.72
N ALA A 209 22.10 -4.74 -1.95
CA ALA A 209 21.16 -4.94 -3.05
C ALA A 209 20.25 -6.16 -2.82
N LEU A 210 20.80 -7.31 -2.44
CA LEU A 210 20.03 -8.52 -2.13
C LEU A 210 19.07 -8.30 -0.96
N TYR A 211 19.54 -7.61 0.08
CA TYR A 211 18.77 -7.24 1.25
C TYR A 211 17.59 -6.32 0.90
N ALA A 212 17.75 -5.44 -0.09
CA ALA A 212 16.66 -4.62 -0.62
C ALA A 212 15.67 -5.44 -1.48
N PHE A 213 16.18 -6.33 -2.33
CA PHE A 213 15.38 -7.08 -3.31
C PHE A 213 14.58 -8.22 -2.70
N LEU A 214 15.12 -8.95 -1.72
CA LEU A 214 14.49 -10.16 -1.19
C LEU A 214 13.15 -9.88 -0.46
N PRO A 215 13.05 -8.90 0.46
CA PRO A 215 11.79 -8.56 1.12
C PRO A 215 10.78 -8.00 0.13
N PHE A 216 11.26 -7.22 -0.85
CA PHE A 216 10.43 -6.71 -1.93
C PHE A 216 9.82 -7.87 -2.72
N PHE A 217 10.64 -8.81 -3.19
CA PHE A 217 10.22 -9.99 -3.95
C PHE A 217 9.29 -10.92 -3.17
N LEU A 218 9.51 -11.10 -1.86
CA LEU A 218 8.60 -11.86 -1.01
C LEU A 218 7.25 -11.17 -0.86
N ALA A 219 7.24 -9.86 -0.63
CA ALA A 219 6.00 -9.09 -0.54
C ALA A 219 5.23 -9.11 -1.87
N VAL A 220 5.94 -9.01 -2.99
CA VAL A 220 5.39 -9.25 -4.33
C VAL A 220 4.65 -10.58 -4.38
N LEU A 221 5.32 -11.69 -4.07
CA LEU A 221 4.75 -13.03 -4.19
C LEU A 221 3.51 -13.21 -3.29
N LEU A 222 3.55 -12.67 -2.08
CA LEU A 222 2.47 -12.80 -1.11
C LEU A 222 1.24 -11.95 -1.47
N PHE A 223 1.43 -10.78 -2.08
CA PHE A 223 0.34 -9.84 -2.36
C PHE A 223 -0.12 -9.81 -3.82
N ALA A 224 0.62 -10.41 -4.76
CA ALA A 224 0.31 -10.44 -6.20
C ALA A 224 -1.10 -10.97 -6.52
N ARG A 225 -1.52 -12.03 -5.83
CA ARG A 225 -2.82 -12.67 -6.08
C ARG A 225 -4.02 -11.79 -5.70
N LYS A 226 -3.83 -10.79 -4.84
CA LYS A 226 -4.92 -9.96 -4.32
C LYS A 226 -5.19 -8.70 -5.14
N LEU A 227 -4.29 -8.30 -6.05
CA LEU A 227 -4.30 -6.95 -6.60
C LEU A 227 -4.83 -6.81 -8.04
N GLY A 228 -4.86 -7.88 -8.86
CA GLY A 228 -5.45 -7.85 -10.21
C GLY A 228 -4.72 -6.92 -11.22
N GLY A 229 -4.93 -7.18 -12.52
CA GLY A 229 -4.58 -6.38 -13.71
C GLY A 229 -3.40 -5.39 -13.69
N ASP A 230 -2.38 -5.65 -14.54
CA ASP A 230 -1.16 -4.83 -14.74
C ASP A 230 -0.19 -4.77 -13.54
N PHE A 231 -0.29 -5.77 -12.67
CA PHE A 231 0.50 -5.87 -11.44
C PHE A 231 2.01 -5.85 -11.70
N PHE A 232 2.51 -6.55 -12.74
CA PHE A 232 3.95 -6.65 -12.98
C PHE A 232 4.60 -5.29 -13.29
N SER A 233 3.91 -4.41 -14.01
CA SER A 233 4.43 -3.07 -14.35
C SER A 233 4.43 -2.15 -13.13
N GLN A 234 3.35 -2.14 -12.35
CA GLN A 234 3.26 -1.38 -11.09
C GLN A 234 4.27 -1.86 -10.05
N LEU A 235 4.50 -3.17 -10.03
CA LEU A 235 5.47 -3.81 -9.17
C LEU A 235 6.90 -3.49 -9.59
N LEU A 236 7.23 -3.59 -10.88
CA LEU A 236 8.55 -3.20 -11.37
C LEU A 236 8.83 -1.73 -11.03
N ALA A 237 7.84 -0.86 -11.22
CA ALA A 237 7.94 0.55 -10.85
C ALA A 237 8.14 0.74 -9.34
N ALA A 238 7.41 0.01 -8.50
CA ALA A 238 7.57 0.02 -7.04
C ALA A 238 8.95 -0.49 -6.59
N GLY A 239 9.45 -1.54 -7.23
CA GLY A 239 10.76 -2.12 -6.93
C GLY A 239 11.90 -1.18 -7.33
N ILE A 240 11.81 -0.57 -8.51
CA ILE A 240 12.76 0.45 -8.96
C ILE A 240 12.72 1.65 -8.01
N LEU A 241 11.53 2.14 -7.65
CA LEU A 241 11.39 3.27 -6.73
C LEU A 241 11.99 2.95 -5.34
N TYR A 242 11.70 1.75 -4.82
CA TYR A 242 12.24 1.29 -3.54
C TYR A 242 13.76 1.17 -3.58
N LEU A 243 14.31 0.64 -4.68
CA LEU A 243 15.75 0.51 -4.87
C LEU A 243 16.43 1.88 -4.99
N VAL A 244 15.82 2.83 -5.69
CA VAL A 244 16.31 4.21 -5.78
C VAL A 244 16.27 4.90 -4.41
N LEU A 245 15.22 4.68 -3.62
CA LEU A 245 15.11 5.22 -2.25
C LEU A 245 16.16 4.62 -1.31
N LEU A 246 16.50 3.34 -1.50
CA LEU A 246 17.51 2.64 -0.71
C LEU A 246 18.94 2.85 -1.17
N PHE A 247 19.14 3.21 -2.43
CA PHE A 247 20.45 3.39 -3.04
C PHE A 247 21.41 4.27 -2.22
N PRO A 248 20.99 5.39 -1.62
CA PRO A 248 21.84 6.18 -0.72
C PRO A 248 22.33 5.41 0.52
N GLY A 249 21.45 4.60 1.11
CA GLY A 249 21.81 3.73 2.23
C GLY A 249 22.75 2.60 1.82
N ILE A 250 22.52 2.00 0.64
CA ILE A 250 23.41 0.99 0.05
C ILE A 250 24.78 1.60 -0.25
N LEU A 251 24.84 2.82 -0.79
CA LEU A 251 26.09 3.54 -1.05
C LEU A 251 26.87 3.83 0.23
N LEU A 252 26.19 4.27 1.30
CA LEU A 252 26.82 4.47 2.61
C LEU A 252 27.40 3.18 3.21
N GLN A 253 26.80 2.03 2.91
CA GLN A 253 27.25 0.73 3.39
C GLN A 253 28.38 0.14 2.54
N ALA A 254 28.39 0.42 1.23
CA ALA A 254 29.30 -0.22 0.29
C ALA A 254 30.58 0.58 -0.01
N LEU A 255 30.52 1.91 0.05
CA LEU A 255 31.67 2.75 -0.26
C LEU A 255 32.57 2.89 0.97
N PRO A 256 33.88 2.59 0.85
CA PRO A 256 34.83 2.89 1.90
C PRO A 256 34.76 4.39 2.22
N LEU A 257 34.58 4.73 3.50
CA LEU A 257 34.47 6.12 3.96
C LEU A 257 35.64 7.01 3.47
N SER A 258 36.79 6.41 3.17
CA SER A 258 37.97 7.06 2.61
C SER A 258 37.77 7.67 1.22
N TYR A 259 36.80 7.20 0.42
CA TYR A 259 36.51 7.79 -0.90
C TYR A 259 35.71 9.09 -0.84
N PHE A 260 35.17 9.44 0.33
CA PHE A 260 34.43 10.68 0.53
C PHE A 260 35.27 11.78 1.17
N VAL A 261 36.49 11.51 1.63
CA VAL A 261 37.39 12.53 2.20
C VAL A 261 37.99 13.38 1.09
#